data_AF-A0A1A0DMZ2-F1
#
_entry.id   AF-A0A1A0DMZ2-F1
#
_cell.length_a   1.000
_cell.length_b   1.000
_cell.length_c   1.000
_cell.angle_alpha   90.00
_cell.angle_beta   90.00
_cell.angle_gamma   90.00
#
_symmetry.space_group_name_H-M   'P 1'
#
loop_
_entity.id
_entity.type
_entity.pdbx_description
1 polymer ?
#
loop_
_entity_poly.entity_id
_entity_poly.type
_entity_poly.pdbx_seq_one_letter_code
_entity_poly.pdbx_strand_id
1 'polypeptide(L)'
;MSQKLKILGTYTPEHEGPFCTRDGRPVRVLCSDMRNDYSIVAIVADEDGKETVSTFLSDGRFSATGYDRDRDLMCAREVPVAREFWVNEYDNGNLVVYDEPEKSQEFQVCLLRTIHVREVLPGEGE
;
A
#
# COMPACT_ATOMS: atom_id res chain seq x y z
N MET A 1 7.10 -0.98 -5.25
CA MET A 1 6.93 -0.31 -3.95
C MET A 1 5.46 -0.42 -3.61
N SER A 2 5.06 -1.21 -2.61
CA SER A 2 3.64 -1.27 -2.23
C SER A 2 3.29 -0.02 -1.41
N GLN A 3 2.41 0.83 -1.92
CA GLN A 3 1.80 1.90 -1.13
C GLN A 3 1.07 1.26 0.04
N LYS A 4 1.30 1.74 1.26
CA LYS A 4 0.64 1.22 2.45
C LYS A 4 -0.68 1.96 2.65
N LEU A 5 -1.78 1.24 2.50
CA LEU A 5 -3.12 1.78 2.72
C LEU A 5 -3.54 1.59 4.19
N LYS A 6 -4.21 2.59 4.75
CA LYS A 6 -4.93 2.49 6.04
C LYS A 6 -6.42 2.62 5.81
N ILE A 7 -7.16 1.61 6.23
CA ILE A 7 -8.63 1.60 6.21
C ILE A 7 -9.16 2.71 7.11
N LEU A 8 -10.06 3.52 6.56
CA LEU A 8 -10.80 4.58 7.25
C LEU A 8 -12.17 4.11 7.71
N GLY A 9 -12.81 3.23 6.93
CA GLY A 9 -14.15 2.72 7.21
C GLY A 9 -14.74 2.02 5.99
N THR A 10 -16.02 1.68 6.10
CA THR A 10 -16.81 1.11 4.99
C THR A 10 -16.85 2.08 3.81
N TYR A 11 -17.05 1.55 2.61
CA TYR A 11 -17.23 2.35 1.41
C TYR A 11 -18.33 3.41 1.58
N THR A 12 -18.05 4.60 1.07
CA THR A 12 -19.00 5.70 0.92
C THR A 12 -18.77 6.34 -0.45
N PRO A 13 -19.83 6.65 -1.21
CA PRO A 13 -19.68 7.23 -2.54
C PRO A 13 -19.10 8.66 -2.52
N GLU A 14 -19.12 9.34 -1.37
CA GLU A 14 -18.54 10.67 -1.18
C GLU A 14 -17.00 10.64 -1.04
N HIS A 15 -16.43 9.47 -0.74
CA HIS A 15 -14.98 9.33 -0.61
C HIS A 15 -14.35 9.14 -1.99
N GLU A 16 -13.43 10.01 -2.40
CA GLU A 16 -12.85 9.98 -3.76
C GLU A 16 -11.82 8.86 -3.98
N GLY A 17 -11.29 8.30 -2.89
CA GLY A 17 -10.26 7.27 -2.91
C GLY A 17 -9.03 7.69 -2.09
N PRO A 18 -8.04 6.81 -1.94
CA PRO A 18 -7.96 5.44 -2.47
C PRO A 18 -8.92 4.46 -1.79
N PHE A 19 -9.05 3.27 -2.36
CA PHE A 19 -9.86 2.18 -1.82
C PHE A 19 -9.03 0.91 -1.65
N CYS A 20 -9.45 0.07 -0.73
CA CYS A 20 -8.94 -1.30 -0.61
C CYS A 20 -10.07 -2.24 -0.22
N THR A 21 -9.82 -3.54 -0.29
CA THR A 21 -10.67 -4.51 0.38
C THR A 21 -10.46 -4.44 1.90
N ARG A 22 -11.38 -5.04 2.67
CA ARG A 22 -11.27 -5.13 4.13
C ARG A 22 -10.02 -5.88 4.62
N ASP A 23 -9.54 -6.85 3.84
CA ASP A 23 -8.25 -7.54 4.09
C ASP A 23 -7.03 -6.78 3.54
N GLY A 24 -7.21 -5.59 2.96
CA GLY A 24 -6.13 -4.67 2.60
C GLY A 24 -5.61 -4.78 1.18
N ARG A 25 -6.27 -5.53 0.28
CA ARG A 25 -5.91 -5.58 -1.14
C ARG A 25 -6.21 -4.24 -1.81
N PRO A 26 -5.28 -3.63 -2.57
CA PRO A 26 -5.55 -2.40 -3.30
C PRO A 26 -6.71 -2.55 -4.29
N VAL A 27 -7.57 -1.54 -4.36
CA VAL A 27 -8.71 -1.52 -5.27
C VAL A 27 -8.74 -0.23 -6.10
N ARG A 28 -8.95 -0.37 -7.40
CA ARG A 28 -9.21 0.73 -8.33
C ARG A 28 -10.63 0.64 -8.88
N VAL A 29 -11.50 1.54 -8.43
CA VAL A 29 -12.89 1.62 -8.88
C VAL A 29 -12.93 2.16 -10.30
N LEU A 30 -13.64 1.47 -11.20
CA LEU A 30 -13.80 1.85 -12.61
C LEU A 30 -15.17 2.51 -12.88
N CYS A 31 -16.19 2.09 -12.15
CA CYS A 31 -17.58 2.53 -12.29
C CYS A 31 -18.30 2.23 -10.96
N SER A 32 -19.15 3.14 -10.49
CA SER A 32 -19.95 2.99 -9.26
C SER A 32 -21.47 2.99 -9.51
N ASP A 33 -21.88 3.20 -10.76
CA ASP A 33 -23.26 3.43 -11.20
C ASP A 33 -23.72 2.43 -12.29
N MET A 34 -23.08 1.26 -12.39
CA MET A 34 -23.50 0.21 -13.30
C MET A 34 -24.94 -0.19 -13.00
N ARG A 35 -25.78 -0.29 -14.04
CA ARG A 35 -27.21 -0.67 -13.91
C ARG A 35 -27.37 -2.17 -13.63
N ASN A 36 -26.97 -2.60 -12.44
CA ASN A 36 -27.05 -3.96 -11.93
C ASN A 36 -27.10 -3.94 -10.39
N ASP A 37 -27.49 -5.04 -9.75
CA ASP A 37 -27.53 -5.15 -8.28
C ASP A 37 -26.15 -4.92 -7.66
N TYR A 38 -25.11 -5.42 -8.33
CA TYR A 38 -23.71 -5.14 -8.02
C TYR A 38 -23.24 -3.96 -8.88
N SER A 39 -23.62 -2.74 -8.49
CA SER A 39 -23.45 -1.53 -9.30
C SER A 39 -22.02 -0.99 -9.35
N ILE A 40 -21.13 -1.44 -8.46
CA ILE A 40 -19.73 -1.00 -8.43
C ILE A 40 -18.86 -2.02 -9.16
N VAL A 41 -18.06 -1.58 -10.12
CA VAL A 41 -17.06 -2.38 -10.84
C VAL A 41 -15.68 -1.86 -10.47
N ALA A 42 -14.79 -2.75 -10.02
CA ALA A 42 -13.43 -2.39 -9.65
C ALA A 42 -12.42 -3.46 -10.05
N ILE A 43 -11.16 -3.05 -10.12
CA ILE A 43 -10.01 -3.95 -10.24
C ILE A 43 -9.42 -4.14 -8.84
N VAL A 44 -9.24 -5.40 -8.44
CA VAL A 44 -8.64 -5.80 -7.16
C VAL A 44 -7.30 -6.48 -7.44
N ALA A 45 -6.24 -6.02 -6.78
CA ALA A 45 -4.93 -6.66 -6.85
C ALA A 45 -4.81 -7.75 -5.77
N ASP A 46 -4.67 -9.01 -6.18
CA ASP A 46 -4.42 -10.12 -5.26
C ASP A 46 -2.96 -10.11 -4.76
N GLU A 47 -2.66 -10.93 -3.75
CA GLU A 47 -1.34 -10.96 -3.08
C GLU A 47 -0.19 -11.35 -4.02
N ASP A 48 -0.49 -12.10 -5.09
CA ASP A 48 0.47 -12.47 -6.14
C ASP A 48 0.68 -11.36 -7.18
N GLY A 49 0.08 -10.18 -6.97
CA GLY A 49 0.16 -9.02 -7.85
C GLY A 49 -0.73 -9.10 -9.09
N LYS A 50 -1.56 -10.15 -9.24
CA LYS A 50 -2.50 -10.24 -10.35
C LYS A 50 -3.73 -9.39 -10.08
N GLU A 51 -4.23 -8.77 -11.14
CA GLU A 51 -5.45 -7.97 -11.10
C GLU A 51 -6.66 -8.81 -11.53
N THR A 52 -7.76 -8.70 -10.78
CA THR A 52 -9.05 -9.31 -11.13
C THR A 52 -10.15 -8.26 -11.14
N VAL A 53 -11.10 -8.40 -12.07
CA VAL A 53 -12.32 -7.57 -12.07
C VAL A 53 -13.28 -8.15 -11.04
N SER A 54 -13.72 -7.31 -10.11
CA SER A 54 -14.74 -7.62 -9.11
C SER A 54 -15.90 -6.64 -9.20
N THR A 55 -17.08 -7.09 -8.79
CA THR A 55 -18.26 -6.25 -8.66
C THR A 55 -18.77 -6.26 -7.23
N PHE A 56 -19.30 -5.13 -6.77
CA PHE A 56 -19.77 -4.92 -5.41
C PHE A 56 -21.16 -4.30 -5.43
N LEU A 57 -21.89 -4.51 -4.34
CA LEU A 57 -23.15 -3.82 -4.09
C LEU A 57 -22.91 -2.30 -4.00
N SER A 58 -23.98 -1.51 -4.14
CA SER A 58 -23.92 -0.05 -4.06
C SER A 58 -23.35 0.51 -2.75
N ASP A 59 -23.38 -0.28 -1.68
CA ASP A 59 -22.78 0.04 -0.37
C ASP A 59 -21.34 -0.50 -0.19
N GLY A 60 -20.74 -1.02 -1.26
CA GLY A 60 -19.39 -1.57 -1.28
C GLY A 60 -19.25 -3.00 -0.80
N ARG A 61 -20.32 -3.67 -0.36
CA ARG A 61 -20.22 -5.07 0.06
C ARG A 61 -19.96 -6.01 -1.10
N PHE A 62 -19.11 -7.00 -0.88
CA PHE A 62 -18.78 -8.02 -1.88
C PHE A 62 -19.92 -9.04 -2.09
N SER A 63 -20.84 -9.16 -1.13
CA SER A 63 -21.93 -10.14 -1.19
C SER A 63 -23.17 -9.67 -0.44
N ALA A 64 -24.36 -10.00 -0.98
CA ALA A 64 -25.65 -9.72 -0.35
C ALA A 64 -25.97 -10.55 0.91
N THR A 65 -25.06 -11.40 1.37
CA THR A 65 -25.29 -12.30 2.53
C THR A 65 -25.48 -11.58 3.88
N GLY A 66 -25.27 -10.27 3.96
CA GLY A 66 -25.49 -9.48 5.18
C GLY A 66 -24.34 -9.50 6.19
N TYR A 67 -23.34 -10.36 5.99
CA TYR A 67 -22.13 -10.43 6.81
C TYR A 67 -20.97 -9.70 6.13
N ASP A 68 -20.11 -9.10 6.95
CA ASP A 68 -18.83 -8.54 6.51
C ASP A 68 -17.99 -9.63 5.83
N ARG A 69 -17.36 -9.26 4.71
CA ARG A 69 -16.43 -10.10 3.96
C ARG A 69 -15.06 -9.43 3.88
N ASP A 70 -14.03 -10.26 3.83
CA ASP A 70 -12.65 -9.82 3.62
C ASP A 70 -12.50 -9.00 2.33
N ARG A 71 -13.33 -9.29 1.33
CA ARG A 71 -13.36 -8.60 0.04
C ARG A 71 -14.26 -7.36 0.01
N ASP A 72 -14.96 -6.99 1.09
CA ASP A 72 -15.77 -5.76 1.07
C ASP A 72 -14.91 -4.54 0.74
N LEU A 73 -15.45 -3.64 -0.07
CA LEU A 73 -14.81 -2.38 -0.45
C LEU A 73 -14.79 -1.41 0.74
N MET A 74 -13.63 -0.84 1.00
CA MET A 74 -13.38 0.06 2.12
C MET A 74 -12.75 1.36 1.62
N CYS A 75 -13.15 2.47 2.25
CA CYS A 75 -12.45 3.74 2.11
C CYS A 75 -11.09 3.63 2.78
N ALA A 76 -10.04 4.08 2.09
CA ALA A 76 -8.69 4.04 2.60
C ALA A 76 -8.00 5.38 2.37
N ARG A 77 -6.86 5.57 3.05
CA ARG A 77 -5.90 6.60 2.68
C ARG A 77 -4.52 6.01 2.55
N GLU A 78 -3.71 6.65 1.73
CA GLU A 78 -2.29 6.35 1.73
C GLU A 78 -1.65 6.79 3.04
N VAL A 79 -0.74 5.96 3.53
CA VAL A 79 0.09 6.28 4.69
C VAL A 79 1.53 6.31 4.24
N PRO A 80 2.27 7.39 4.57
CA PRO A 80 3.69 7.46 4.29
C PRO A 80 4.41 6.24 4.86
N VAL A 81 5.19 5.57 4.01
CA VAL A 81 6.03 4.45 4.44
C VAL A 81 7.39 5.02 4.76
N ALA A 82 7.74 5.04 6.04
CA ALA A 82 9.11 5.30 6.45
C ALA A 82 9.96 4.07 6.09
N ARG A 83 11.04 4.30 5.36
CA ARG A 83 12.14 3.33 5.23
C ARG A 83 13.35 3.85 5.99
N GLU A 84 13.99 2.96 6.72
CA GLU A 84 15.25 3.21 7.41
C GLU A 84 16.31 2.29 6.83
N PHE A 85 17.47 2.86 6.50
CA PHE A 85 18.61 2.12 5.96
C PHE A 85 19.92 2.84 6.29
N TRP A 86 21.03 2.13 6.17
CA TRP A 86 22.38 2.60 6.48
C TRP A 86 23.24 2.59 5.23
N VAL A 87 23.94 3.68 4.97
CA VAL A 87 24.88 3.79 3.86
C VAL A 87 26.29 3.93 4.40
N ASN A 88 27.13 2.95 4.11
CA ASN A 88 28.55 3.02 4.40
C ASN A 88 29.30 3.67 3.24
N GLU A 89 30.10 4.68 3.55
CA GLU A 89 31.01 5.35 2.61
C GLU A 89 32.45 4.93 2.92
N TYR A 90 33.16 4.40 1.93
CA TYR A 90 34.53 3.92 2.05
C TYR A 90 35.53 4.87 1.38
N ASP A 91 36.81 4.80 1.78
CA ASP A 91 37.89 5.68 1.29
C ASP A 91 38.15 5.59 -0.22
N ASN A 92 37.82 4.45 -0.83
CA ASN A 92 37.88 4.20 -2.27
C ASN A 92 36.67 4.75 -3.04
N GLY A 93 35.73 5.41 -2.37
CA GLY A 93 34.52 6.00 -2.94
C GLY A 93 33.34 5.02 -3.08
N ASN A 94 33.47 3.77 -2.63
CA ASN A 94 32.35 2.84 -2.64
C ASN A 94 31.26 3.23 -1.64
N LEU A 95 30.01 3.02 -2.04
CA LEU A 95 28.83 3.15 -1.21
C LEU A 95 28.13 1.80 -1.10
N VAL A 96 27.86 1.33 0.12
CA VAL A 96 27.13 0.08 0.37
C VAL A 96 25.93 0.37 1.25
N VAL A 97 24.76 -0.15 0.84
CA VAL A 97 23.49 0.05 1.52
C VAL A 97 23.13 -1.20 2.34
N TYR A 98 22.68 -1.00 3.56
CA TYR A 98 22.23 -2.03 4.48
C TYR A 98 20.86 -1.70 5.04
N ASP A 99 19.98 -2.69 5.14
CA ASP A 99 18.65 -2.55 5.75
C ASP A 99 18.67 -2.76 7.28
N GLU A 100 19.80 -3.16 7.84
CA GLU A 100 19.99 -3.45 9.27
C GLU A 100 21.24 -2.73 9.81
N PRO A 101 21.15 -2.07 10.98
CA PRO A 101 22.29 -1.35 11.56
C PRO A 101 23.45 -2.30 11.88
N GLU A 102 23.17 -3.51 12.37
CA GLU A 102 24.20 -4.47 12.77
C GLU A 102 25.08 -4.87 11.57
N LYS A 103 24.47 -5.11 10.41
CA LYS A 103 25.19 -5.45 9.17
C LYS A 103 26.07 -4.30 8.67
N SER A 104 25.59 -3.06 8.80
CA SER A 104 26.39 -1.87 8.45
C SER A 104 27.64 -1.75 9.34
N GLN A 105 27.64 -2.38 10.52
CA GLN A 105 28.73 -2.31 11.49
C GLN A 105 29.76 -3.44 11.35
N GLU A 106 29.49 -4.50 10.57
CA GLU A 106 30.39 -5.66 10.46
C GLU A 106 31.74 -5.34 9.79
N PHE A 107 31.74 -4.48 8.76
CA PHE A 107 32.93 -4.18 7.96
C PHE A 107 33.37 -2.72 8.09
N GLN A 108 34.25 -2.47 9.06
CA GLN A 108 34.74 -1.13 9.42
C GLN A 108 36.11 -0.76 8.81
N VAL A 109 36.75 -1.68 8.06
CA VAL A 109 38.04 -1.41 7.43
C VAL A 109 37.84 -0.40 6.29
N CYS A 110 38.66 0.65 6.26
CA CYS A 110 38.58 1.72 5.26
C CYS A 110 37.25 2.49 5.23
N LEU A 111 36.41 2.32 6.25
CA LEU A 111 35.15 3.04 6.38
C LEU A 111 35.44 4.50 6.75
N LEU A 112 34.89 5.43 5.98
CA LEU A 112 34.93 6.86 6.30
C LEU A 112 33.80 7.22 7.27
N ARG A 113 32.57 6.78 6.97
CA ARG A 113 31.39 7.00 7.83
C ARG A 113 30.23 6.09 7.44
N THR A 114 29.30 5.96 8.38
CA THR A 114 27.96 5.41 8.15
C THR A 114 26.92 6.51 8.23
N ILE A 115 26.06 6.60 7.22
CA ILE A 115 24.93 7.54 7.16
C ILE A 115 23.67 6.74 7.46
N HIS A 116 23.00 7.04 8.56
CA HIS A 116 21.65 6.53 8.81
C HIS A 116 20.65 7.41 8.06
N VAL A 117 19.92 6.80 7.13
CA VAL A 117 18.91 7.47 6.32
C VAL A 117 17.54 7.01 6.79
N ARG A 118 16.72 7.98 7.19
CA ARG A 118 15.29 7.79 7.39
C ARG A 118 14.56 8.61 6.34
N GLU A 119 13.96 7.91 5.39
CA GLU A 119 13.18 8.53 4.33
C GLU A 119 11.71 8.20 4.54
N VAL A 120 10.88 9.25 4.51
CA VAL A 120 9.43 9.11 4.52
C VAL A 120 8.96 9.39 3.11
N LEU A 121 8.57 8.34 2.39
CA LEU A 121 8.00 8.51 1.07
C LEU A 121 6.58 9.05 1.24
N PRO A 122 6.23 10.20 0.65
CA PRO A 122 4.85 10.67 0.66
C PRO A 122 3.98 9.59 0.01
N GLY A 123 2.83 9.30 0.62
CA GLY A 123 1.75 8.65 -0.12
C GLY A 123 1.37 9.59 -1.27
N GLU A 124 1.20 9.07 -2.47
CA GLU A 124 0.75 9.85 -3.62
C GLU A 124 -0.72 10.27 -3.37
N GLY A 125 -0.90 11.41 -2.72
CA GLY A 125 -2.21 11.96 -2.40
C GLY A 125 -2.07 13.35 -1.80
N GLU A 126 -1.70 14.32 -2.64
CA GLU A 126 -2.01 15.75 -2.44
C GLU A 126 -3.40 16.06 -3.02
#